data_AF-A0A938ZH60-F1
#
_entry.id   AF-A0A938ZH60-F1
#
_cell.length_a   1.000
_cell.length_b   1.000
_cell.length_c   1.000
_cell.angle_alpha   90.00
_cell.angle_beta   90.00
_cell.angle_gamma   90.00
#
_symmetry.space_group_name_H-M   'P 1'
#
loop_
_entity.id
_entity.type
_entity.pdbx_description
1 polymer ?
#
loop_
_entity_poly.entity_id
_entity_poly.type
_entity_poly.pdbx_seq_one_letter_code
_entity_poly.pdbx_strand_id
1 'polypeptide(L)' 'MLRTIEGIYKNGKIELAEKPQGITESKVFVTFLETKPMTWPETIMQHQGVVESIIFESYRDELLPPNEIEF' A
#
# COMPACT_ATOMS: atom_id res chain seq x y z
N MET A 1 -17.04 15.64 11.72
CA MET A 1 -16.52 14.45 11.00
C MET A 1 -15.01 14.55 10.98
N LEU A 2 -14.28 13.49 11.38
CA LEU A 2 -12.82 13.47 11.29
C LEU A 2 -12.41 13.33 9.83
N ARG A 3 -11.40 14.10 9.40
CA ARG A 3 -10.79 13.98 8.06
C ARG A 3 -9.28 13.78 8.23
N THR A 4 -8.76 12.85 7.46
CA THR A 4 -7.32 12.56 7.39
C THR A 4 -6.82 13.05 6.04
N ILE A 5 -5.79 13.89 6.05
CA ILE A 5 -5.16 14.43 4.84
C ILE A 5 -3.67 14.11 4.96
N GLU A 6 -3.10 13.55 3.89
CA GLU A 6 -1.67 13.32 3.81
C GLU A 6 -0.94 14.66 3.66
N GLY A 7 0.25 14.77 4.25
CA GLY A 7 1.09 15.94 4.07
C GLY A 7 2.56 15.60 4.25
N ILE A 8 3.41 16.44 3.65
CA ILE A 8 4.87 16.29 3.72
C ILE A 8 5.38 17.29 4.75
N TYR A 9 6.11 16.79 5.74
CA TYR A 9 6.85 17.63 6.67
C TYR A 9 8.23 17.99 6.10
N LYS A 10 8.55 19.29 6.05
CA LYS A 10 9.86 19.80 5.64
C LYS A 10 10.19 21.07 6.41
N ASN A 11 11.32 21.07 7.12
CA ASN A 11 11.86 22.24 7.83
C ASN A 11 10.85 22.95 8.75
N GLY A 12 10.10 22.18 9.56
CA GLY A 12 9.11 22.74 10.48
C GLY A 12 7.77 23.13 9.86
N LYS A 13 7.57 22.88 8.56
CA LYS A 13 6.31 23.14 7.85
C LYS A 13 5.70 21.85 7.34
N ILE A 14 4.37 21.77 7.32
CA ILE A 14 3.62 20.67 6.71
C ILE A 14 2.90 21.21 5.48
N GLU A 15 3.17 20.62 4.33
CA GLU A 15 2.46 20.88 3.09
C GLU A 15 1.42 19.78 2.88
N LEU A 16 0.13 20.13 3.00
CA LEU A 16 -0.97 19.19 2.81
C LEU A 16 -1.15 18.88 1.32
N ALA A 17 -1.42 17.60 1.00
CA ALA A 17 -1.70 17.15 -0.36
C ALA A 17 -3.00 17.75 -0.93
N GLU A 18 -3.95 18.07 -0.04
CA GLU A 18 -5.19 18.76 -0.39
C GLU A 18 -5.62 19.76 0.67
N LYS A 19 -6.40 20.76 0.25
CA LYS A 19 -6.99 21.72 1.18
C LYS A 19 -8.29 21.13 1.75
N PRO A 20 -8.45 21.09 3.09
CA PRO A 20 -9.70 20.64 3.68
C PRO A 20 -10.84 21.59 3.29
N GLN A 21 -11.81 21.09 2.55
CA GLN A 21 -12.96 21.89 2.11
C GLN A 21 -13.89 22.23 3.28
N GLY A 22 -14.25 23.51 3.39
CA GLY A 22 -15.20 23.99 4.41
C GLY A 22 -14.60 24.11 5.83
N ILE A 23 -13.28 24.04 5.98
CA ILE A 23 -12.60 24.24 7.26
C ILE A 23 -11.74 25.49 7.17
N THR A 24 -12.14 26.53 7.91
CA THR A 24 -11.36 27.78 8.02
C THR A 24 -10.33 27.69 9.15
N GLU A 25 -10.71 27.09 10.28
CA GLU A 25 -9.85 26.89 11.45
C GLU A 25 -10.26 25.60 12.18
N SER A 26 -9.29 24.81 12.65
CA SER A 26 -9.54 23.61 13.46
C SER A 26 -8.29 23.15 14.21
N LYS A 27 -8.48 22.41 15.31
CA LYS A 27 -7.38 21.76 16.04
C LYS A 27 -6.96 20.48 15.30
N VAL A 28 -5.65 20.29 15.12
CA VAL A 28 -5.08 19.12 14.44
C VAL A 28 -4.09 18.38 15.34
N PHE A 29 -3.94 17.07 15.10
CA PHE A 29 -2.87 16.25 15.64
C PHE A 29 -1.96 15.82 14.50
N VAL A 30 -0.65 15.79 14.74
CA VAL A 30 0.35 15.38 13.75
C VAL A 30 1.03 14.11 14.26
N THR A 31 1.05 13.07 13.43
CA THR A 31 1.76 11.82 13.71
C THR A 31 2.79 11.60 12.62
N PHE A 32 4.05 11.43 13.00
CA PHE A 32 5.12 11.13 12.07
C PHE A 32 5.19 9.63 11.83
N LEU A 33 5.14 9.24 10.56
CA LEU A 33 5.37 7.85 10.19
C LEU A 33 6.88 7.61 10.19
N GLU A 34 7.33 6.60 10.93
CA GLU A 34 8.72 6.17 10.87
C GLU A 34 9.01 5.66 9.46
N THR A 35 9.96 6.30 8.77
CA THR A 35 10.58 5.70 7.61
C THR A 35 11.51 4.61 8.12
N LYS A 36 11.00 3.40 8.34
CA LYS A 36 11.90 2.25 8.50
C LYS A 36 12.73 2.19 7.22
N PRO A 37 14.05 2.35 7.29
CA PRO A 37 14.86 2.10 6.12
C PRO A 37 14.55 0.67 5.71
N MET A 38 14.25 0.48 4.43
CA MET A 38 14.02 -0.84 3.86
C MET A 38 15.39 -1.54 3.73
N THR A 39 16.09 -1.70 4.86
CA THR A 39 17.24 -2.58 4.97
C THR A 39 16.67 -3.98 4.98
N TRP A 40 16.44 -4.51 3.78
CA TRP A 40 16.25 -5.94 3.63
C TRP A 40 17.45 -6.61 4.32
N PRO A 41 17.22 -7.60 5.20
CA PRO A 41 18.29 -8.44 5.70
C PRO A 41 19.14 -8.91 4.51
N GLU A 42 20.47 -8.91 4.66
CA GLU A 42 21.39 -9.33 3.59
C GLU A 42 21.00 -10.71 3.03
N THR A 43 20.42 -11.57 3.87
CA THR A 43 19.86 -12.89 3.50
C THR A 43 18.82 -12.82 2.37
N ILE A 44 18.03 -11.75 2.29
CA ILE A 44 17.00 -11.55 1.24
C ILE A 44 17.63 -10.96 -0.03
N MET A 45 18.67 -10.14 0.08
CA MET A 45 19.40 -9.60 -1.08
C MET A 45 20.29 -10.65 -1.78
N GLN A 46 20.63 -11.74 -1.10
CA GLN A 46 21.46 -12.82 -1.66
C GLN A 46 20.71 -13.78 -2.59
N HIS A 47 19.37 -13.69 -2.69
CA HIS A 47 18.66 -14.38 -3.75
C HIS A 47 18.76 -13.56 -5.05
N GLN A 48 19.83 -13.81 -5.79
CA GLN A 48 19.92 -13.44 -7.20
C GLN A 48 18.99 -14.40 -7.97
N GLY A 49 17.68 -14.14 -7.86
CA GLY A 49 16.69 -14.85 -8.64
C GLY A 49 17.00 -14.62 -10.11
N VAL A 50 17.36 -15.69 -10.82
CA VAL A 50 17.20 -15.70 -12.27
C VAL A 50 15.71 -15.43 -12.48
N VAL A 51 15.38 -14.38 -13.24
CA VAL A 51 14.03 -14.19 -13.76
C VAL A 51 13.81 -15.33 -14.75
N GLU A 52 13.55 -16.53 -14.24
CA GLU A 52 12.66 -17.43 -14.96
C GLU A 52 11.34 -16.67 -14.95
N SER A 53 10.94 -16.23 -16.15
CA SER A 53 9.68 -15.53 -16.39
C SER A 53 8.63 -16.02 -15.41
N ILE A 54 8.09 -15.13 -14.57
CA ILE A 54 6.96 -15.49 -13.71
C ILE A 54 5.80 -15.78 -14.66
N ILE A 55 5.65 -17.04 -15.05
CA ILE A 55 4.49 -17.51 -15.78
C ILE A 55 3.41 -17.60 -14.72
N PHE A 56 2.54 -16.60 -14.69
CA PHE A 56 1.25 -16.76 -14.04
C PHE A 56 0.47 -17.77 -14.87
N GLU A 57 0.60 -19.05 -14.54
CA GLU A 57 -0.38 -20.04 -14.95
C GLU A 57 -1.67 -19.69 -14.23
N SER A 58 -2.51 -18.90 -14.91
CA SER A 58 -3.87 -18.67 -14.47
C SER A 58 -4.60 -20.00 -14.61
N TYR A 59 -4.63 -20.83 -13.57
CA TYR A 59 -5.52 -22.00 -13.44
C TYR A 59 -7.01 -21.59 -13.37
N ARG A 60 -7.35 -20.42 -13.90
CA ARG A 60 -8.68 -19.82 -13.92
C ARG A 60 -9.60 -20.46 -14.94
N ASP A 61 -9.06 -21.22 -15.90
CA ASP A 61 -9.84 -21.82 -16.99
C ASP A 61 -10.14 -23.32 -16.77
N GLU A 62 -9.57 -23.97 -15.75
CA GLU A 62 -9.81 -25.40 -15.44
C GLU A 62 -10.77 -25.63 -14.26
N LEU A 63 -11.38 -24.58 -13.72
CA LEU A 63 -12.53 -24.77 -12.85
C LEU A 63 -13.73 -25.15 -13.72
N LEU A 64 -13.79 -26.43 -14.10
CA LEU A 64 -15.04 -27.04 -14.52
C LEU A 64 -16.07 -26.71 -13.42
N PRO A 65 -17.23 -26.14 -13.76
CA PRO A 65 -18.28 -25.97 -12.78
C PRO A 65 -18.51 -27.32 -12.11
N PRO A 66 -18.69 -27.36 -10.77
CA PRO A 66 -19.05 -28.62 -10.11
C PRO A 66 -20.24 -29.20 -10.86
N ASN A 67 -20.16 -30.47 -11.29
CA ASN A 67 -21.33 -31.13 -11.87
C ASN A 67 -22.49 -30.92 -10.90
N GLU A 68 -23.54 -30.25 -11.37
CA GLU A 68 -24.79 -30.16 -10.64
C GLU A 68 -25.23 -31.60 -10.40
N ILE A 69 -25.24 -32.02 -9.13
CA ILE A 69 -25.82 -33.30 -8.75
C ILE A 69 -27.32 -33.10 -8.91
N GLU A 70 -27.87 -33.52 -10.06
CA GLU A 70 -29.32 -33.63 -10.22
C GLU A 70 -29.83 -34.77 -9.32
N PHE A 71 -30.28 -34.46 -8.09
CA PHE A 71 -31.22 -35.27 -7.32
C PHE A 71 -32.02 -34.42 -6.32
#